data_AF-A0A2U3PY42-F1
#
_entry.id   AF-A0A2U3PY42-F1
#
_cell.length_a   1.000
_cell.length_b   1.000
_cell.length_c   1.000
_cell.angle_alpha   90.00
_cell.angle_beta   90.00
_cell.angle_gamma   90.00
#
_symmetry.space_group_name_H-M   'P 1'
#
loop_
_entity.id
_entity.type
_entity.pdbx_description
1 polymer ?
#
loop_
_entity_poly.entity_id
_entity_poly.type
_entity_poly.pdbx_seq_one_letter_code
_entity_poly.pdbx_strand_id
1 'polypeptide(L)' 'MRPEPSCARSTRGEWDSVVSDTTDNPVSANNFIQSGYRLFEPEVLWAWSHTLYWRKWLR' A
#
# COMPACT_ATOMS: atom_id res chain seq x y z
N MET A 1 5.30 -0.54 24.66
CA MET A 1 6.46 -0.30 23.79
C MET A 1 6.52 -1.42 22.76
N ARG A 2 5.97 -1.20 21.57
CA ARG A 2 6.14 -2.10 20.41
C ARG A 2 7.24 -1.48 19.54
N PRO A 3 8.13 -2.25 18.92
CA PRO A 3 9.14 -1.69 18.05
C PRO A 3 8.45 -1.05 16.84
N GLU A 4 8.66 0.25 16.66
CA GLU A 4 8.31 0.97 15.44
C GLU A 4 8.94 0.23 14.25
N PRO A 5 8.21 -0.08 13.16
CA PRO A 5 8.84 -0.65 11.98
C PRO A 5 9.87 0.36 11.48
N SER A 6 11.14 -0.01 11.59
CA SER A 6 12.27 0.75 11.09
C SER A 6 11.97 1.11 9.63
N CYS A 7 11.83 2.40 9.38
CA CYS A 7 11.74 3.01 8.06
C CYS A 7 12.58 2.19 7.07
N ALA A 8 11.90 1.47 6.17
CA ALA A 8 12.54 0.63 5.18
C ALA A 8 13.32 1.56 4.25
N ARG A 9 14.60 1.76 4.56
CA ARG A 9 15.54 2.48 3.73
C ARG A 9 15.76 1.65 2.48
N SER A 10 14.96 1.92 1.47
CA SER A 10 15.15 1.32 0.17
C SER A 10 16.46 1.80 -0.45
N THR A 11 17.33 0.84 -0.70
CA THR A 11 18.42 0.96 -1.66
C THR A 11 17.87 1.40 -3.00
N ARG A 12 18.52 2.36 -3.67
CA ARG A 12 18.16 2.95 -4.98
C ARG A 12 18.17 1.93 -6.14
N GLY A 13 17.43 0.83 -6.02
CA GLY A 13 17.14 -0.14 -7.07
C GLY A 13 15.71 0.07 -7.55
N GLU A 14 15.49 -0.12 -8.84
CA GLU A 14 14.24 0.09 -9.56
C GLU A 14 12.99 -0.28 -8.74
N TRP A 15 12.25 0.74 -8.33
CA TRP A 15 10.93 0.54 -7.73
C TRP A 15 9.96 0.22 -8.86
N ASP A 16 9.59 -1.04 -9.03
CA ASP A 16 8.61 -1.44 -10.05
C ASP A 16 7.18 -1.02 -9.70
N SER A 17 6.90 -0.82 -8.42
CA SER A 17 5.54 -0.50 -7.94
C SER A 17 5.52 0.14 -6.56
N VAL A 18 4.45 0.89 -6.29
CA VAL A 18 4.12 1.46 -4.98
C VAL A 18 2.90 0.73 -4.41
N VAL A 19 2.93 0.46 -3.10
CA VAL A 19 1.80 -0.09 -2.35
C VAL A 19 1.35 0.92 -1.30
N SER A 20 0.05 1.14 -1.22
CA SER A 20 -0.63 1.97 -0.22
C SER A 20 -1.84 1.23 0.33
N ASP A 21 -2.35 1.64 1.49
CA ASP A 21 -3.50 1.01 2.12
C ASP A 21 -4.56 2.03 2.58
N THR A 22 -5.81 1.59 2.71
CA THR A 22 -6.93 2.38 3.21
C THR A 22 -7.84 1.53 4.09
N THR A 23 -8.29 2.09 5.21
CA THR A 23 -9.27 1.46 6.10
C THR A 23 -10.47 2.39 6.27
N ASP A 24 -11.67 1.93 5.96
CA ASP A 24 -12.94 2.69 6.07
C ASP A 24 -12.92 4.08 5.39
N ASN A 25 -12.11 4.24 4.34
CA ASN A 25 -11.92 5.51 3.64
C ASN A 25 -12.25 5.39 2.15
N PRO A 26 -13.55 5.46 1.79
CA PRO A 26 -13.99 5.30 0.40
C PRO A 26 -13.51 6.44 -0.51
N VAL A 27 -13.25 7.64 0.02
CA VAL A 27 -12.75 8.78 -0.75
C VAL A 27 -11.34 8.48 -1.28
N SER A 28 -10.43 8.05 -0.40
CA SER A 28 -9.08 7.66 -0.82
C SER A 28 -9.08 6.42 -1.72
N ALA A 29 -9.95 5.44 -1.46
CA ALA A 29 -10.11 4.27 -2.32
C ALA A 29 -10.51 4.65 -3.76
N ASN A 30 -11.49 5.55 -3.91
CA ASN A 30 -11.92 6.04 -5.22
C ASN A 30 -10.80 6.80 -5.94
N ASN A 31 -10.02 7.61 -5.22
CA ASN A 31 -8.86 8.29 -5.79
C ASN A 31 -7.78 7.31 -6.26
N PHE A 32 -7.56 6.21 -5.53
CA PHE A 32 -6.63 5.16 -5.94
C PHE A 32 -7.07 4.47 -7.24
N ILE A 33 -8.36 4.12 -7.35
CA ILE A 33 -8.92 3.54 -8.59
C ILE A 33 -8.70 4.48 -9.77
N GLN A 34 -9.04 5.76 -9.62
CA GLN A 34 -8.86 6.78 -10.66
C GLN A 34 -7.39 6.99 -11.05
N SER A 35 -6.49 6.88 -10.07
CA SER A 35 -5.04 7.07 -10.28
C SER A 35 -4.34 5.84 -10.87
N GLY A 36 -5.08 4.78 -11.19
CA GLY A 36 -4.54 3.57 -11.81
C GLY A 36 -3.99 2.53 -10.82
N TYR A 37 -4.28 2.66 -9.53
CA TYR A 37 -4.02 1.57 -8.58
C TYR A 37 -4.99 0.40 -8.81
N ARG A 38 -4.59 -0.78 -8.35
CA ARG A 38 -5.39 -2.01 -8.34
C ARG A 38 -5.38 -2.61 -6.93
N LEU A 39 -6.46 -3.32 -6.57
CA LEU A 39 -6.48 -4.08 -5.32
C LEU A 39 -5.34 -5.09 -5.30
N PHE A 40 -4.72 -5.21 -4.15
CA PHE A 40 -3.59 -6.08 -3.87
C PHE A 40 -3.87 -6.86 -2.60
N GLU A 41 -3.58 -8.15 -2.60
CA GLU A 41 -3.69 -9.01 -1.43
C GLU A 41 -2.27 -9.39 -1.00
N PRO A 42 -1.72 -8.79 0.06
CA PRO A 42 -0.40 -9.17 0.56
C PRO A 42 -0.47 -10.51 1.28
N GLU A 43 0.64 -11.27 1.24
CA GLU A 43 0.78 -12.53 1.99
C GLU A 43 0.68 -12.32 3.51
N VAL A 44 1.09 -11.14 3.99
CA VAL A 44 1.02 -10.74 5.39
C VAL A 44 0.32 -9.39 5.49
N LEU A 45 -0.75 -9.32 6.26
CA LEU A 45 -1.45 -8.06 6.54
C LEU A 45 -0.60 -7.19 7.48
N TRP A 46 -0.24 -5.99 7.03
CA TRP A 46 0.53 -5.02 7.82
C TRP A 46 -0.35 -4.03 8.60
N ALA A 47 -1.64 -3.99 8.27
CA ALA A 47 -2.64 -3.10 8.84
C ALA A 47 -3.82 -3.89 9.45
N TRP A 48 -5.01 -3.30 9.50
CA TRP A 48 -6.18 -3.89 10.14
C TRP A 48 -6.77 -4.99 9.26
N SER A 49 -7.61 -5.85 9.85
CA SER A 49 -8.17 -7.03 9.16
C SER A 49 -9.01 -6.69 7.93
N HIS A 50 -9.61 -5.50 7.88
CA HIS A 50 -10.46 -5.03 6.78
C HIS A 50 -9.82 -3.90 5.97
N THR A 51 -8.51 -3.70 6.12
CA THR A 51 -7.77 -2.75 5.30
C THR A 51 -7.72 -3.24 3.85
N LEU A 52 -7.99 -2.33 2.90
CA LEU A 52 -7.76 -2.55 1.48
C LEU A 52 -6.35 -2.12 1.11
N TYR A 53 -5.60 -2.99 0.43
CA TYR A 53 -4.29 -2.64 -0.11
C TYR A 53 -4.39 -2.37 -1.60
N TRP A 54 -3.59 -1.41 -2.05
CA TRP A 54 -3.61 -0.85 -3.39
C TRP A 54 -2.19 -0.87 -3.95
N ARG A 55 -2.00 -1.43 -5.14
CA ARG A 55 -0.72 -1.43 -5.84
C ARG A 55 -0.81 -0.66 -7.16
N LYS A 56 0.18 0.19 -7.43
CA LYS A 56 0.39 0.85 -8.73
C LYS A 56 1.77 0.53 -9.25
N TRP A 57 1.84 0.04 -10.48
CA TRP A 57 3.09 -0.16 -11.19
C TRP A 57 3.59 1.17 -11.76
N LEU A 58 4.90 1.40 -11.72
CA LEU A 58 5.53 2.66 -12.16
C LEU A 58 6.03 2.61 -13.62
N ARG A 59 5.72 1.54 -14.35
CA ARG A 59 6.09 1.33 -15.76
C ARG A 59 5.10 1.98 -16.71
#